data_AF-A0A9L0SLH3-F1
#
_entry.id   AF-A0A9L0SLH3-F1
#
_cell.length_a   1.000
_cell.length_b   1.000
_cell.length_c   1.000
_cell.angle_alpha   90.00
_cell.angle_beta   90.00
_cell.angle_gamma   90.00
#
_symmetry.space_group_name_H-M   'P 1'
#
loop_
_entity.id
_entity.type
_entity.pdbx_description
1 polymer ?
#
loop_
_entity_poly.entity_id
_entity_poly.type
_entity_poly.pdbx_seq_one_letter_code
_entity_poly.pdbx_strand_id
1 'polypeptide(L)'
;MKLQLHHKDGHQGLEQQAKRGQHQQRAAAHTVTPGAQQGGREEPHQEAAHVRVEGPVGEVMAGALFSALHHAQHTEAYCAYAIILMALYWCTEALPLAVTALFPIILYPMMGIMDASEVSIEYLRDTNILFFGGLLMAIAVEHWNLHKRIALQVLLIVGVRPALLMLGFMLVTAFLSMWISNTASSAMMVPIAHAVLEELYSVPRGKDIEEGSENPTFELQESGSQKEETTLDNGQVHPVPPAPSEPRAKQNQEQVRFTQGLSLCVCYAASIGGIATLTGTAPNLVLQGQMNTLFPKNPNVVNFVSWFSFAFPTMVILLVLAWLWLQILFLGFNFRKNFGIGSQEGEKEQAAYRVIQLEHRLLGPMTFAEKAITVLFLTLVILWFTREPGFFLGWGNLAFSNEHGESMVSDGTVAIFIGIVLFIVPSKIPGLTQDPREPGRLKAPPAILDWKTVHEKLPWNVVFLLGGGYALAKGSEQSGLSQWLGNKLTPLQNVPPPAIAFILCLLVATFTECTSNVATNTLFLPILASMAQAICVHPLYVMIPCTLATSLAFMLPVATPPNAIVFSFGGLKVTDMSKVSGIPKAPASTPRLHTMRK
;
A
#
# COMPACT_ATOMS: atom_id res chain seq x y z
N MET A 1 -38.43 -57.75 -30.89
CA MET A 1 -37.96 -56.76 -31.89
C MET A 1 -38.77 -55.45 -31.84
N LYS A 2 -39.08 -54.92 -30.64
CA LYS A 2 -39.79 -53.64 -30.44
C LYS A 2 -39.20 -52.77 -29.30
N LEU A 3 -38.04 -53.15 -28.77
CA LEU A 3 -37.34 -52.45 -27.68
C LEU A 3 -35.96 -51.89 -28.07
N GLN A 4 -35.54 -52.02 -29.34
CA GLN A 4 -34.32 -51.40 -29.87
C GLN A 4 -34.56 -50.21 -30.81
N LEU A 5 -35.81 -49.87 -31.11
CA LEU A 5 -36.14 -48.70 -31.94
C LEU A 5 -36.28 -47.41 -31.11
N HIS A 6 -36.76 -47.49 -29.87
CA HIS A 6 -36.94 -46.29 -29.03
C HIS A 6 -35.64 -45.67 -28.48
N HIS A 7 -34.53 -46.41 -28.47
CA HIS A 7 -33.26 -45.91 -27.95
C HIS A 7 -32.40 -45.19 -29.02
N LYS A 8 -32.72 -45.39 -30.30
CA LYS A 8 -32.00 -44.77 -31.43
C LYS A 8 -32.56 -43.40 -31.80
N ASP A 9 -33.88 -43.21 -31.66
CA ASP A 9 -34.54 -41.93 -31.99
C ASP A 9 -34.28 -40.84 -30.94
N GLY A 10 -34.08 -41.21 -29.67
CA GLY A 10 -33.71 -40.27 -28.60
C GLY A 10 -32.29 -39.70 -28.75
N HIS A 11 -31.35 -40.49 -29.26
CA HIS A 11 -29.97 -40.04 -29.48
C HIS A 11 -29.83 -39.15 -30.74
N GLN A 12 -30.61 -39.41 -31.80
CA GLN A 12 -30.60 -38.56 -32.99
C GLN A 12 -31.25 -37.19 -32.76
N GLY A 13 -32.28 -37.12 -31.90
CA GLY A 13 -32.88 -35.84 -31.48
C GLY A 13 -31.94 -34.95 -30.68
N LEU A 14 -31.15 -35.54 -29.77
CA LEU A 14 -30.18 -34.82 -28.94
C LEU A 14 -28.95 -34.37 -29.74
N GLU A 15 -28.46 -35.15 -30.72
CA GLU A 15 -27.39 -34.72 -31.63
C GLU A 15 -27.86 -33.61 -32.60
N GLN A 16 -29.12 -33.63 -33.06
CA GLN A 16 -29.66 -32.54 -33.89
C GLN A 16 -29.89 -31.26 -33.08
N GLN A 17 -30.27 -31.35 -31.81
CA GLN A 17 -30.34 -30.18 -30.92
C GLN A 17 -28.96 -29.62 -30.58
N ALA A 18 -27.96 -30.48 -30.35
CA ALA A 18 -26.57 -30.04 -30.12
C ALA A 18 -25.94 -29.40 -31.37
N LYS A 19 -26.20 -29.93 -32.57
CA LYS A 19 -25.74 -29.34 -33.84
C LYS A 19 -26.48 -28.04 -34.20
N ARG A 20 -27.77 -27.89 -33.84
CA ARG A 20 -28.49 -26.61 -33.99
C ARG A 20 -27.97 -25.55 -33.00
N GLY A 21 -27.63 -25.94 -31.77
CA GLY A 21 -26.99 -25.04 -30.80
C GLY A 21 -25.62 -24.54 -31.25
N GLN A 22 -24.78 -25.44 -31.82
CA GLN A 22 -23.48 -25.05 -32.36
C GLN A 22 -23.57 -24.21 -33.65
N HIS A 23 -24.57 -24.43 -34.51
CA HIS A 23 -24.80 -23.58 -35.68
C HIS A 23 -25.37 -22.20 -35.31
N GLN A 24 -26.20 -22.09 -34.26
CA GLN A 24 -26.63 -20.80 -33.73
C GLN A 24 -25.50 -20.03 -33.03
N GLN A 25 -24.55 -20.73 -32.38
CA GLN A 25 -23.34 -20.10 -31.84
C GLN A 25 -22.33 -19.68 -32.91
N ARG A 26 -22.20 -20.42 -34.02
CA ARG A 26 -21.31 -20.05 -35.15
C ARG A 26 -21.91 -18.96 -36.06
N ALA A 27 -23.23 -18.88 -36.20
CA ALA A 27 -23.87 -17.82 -36.98
C ALA A 27 -23.89 -16.46 -36.24
N ALA A 28 -23.72 -16.45 -34.91
CA ALA A 28 -23.59 -15.22 -34.12
C ALA A 28 -22.16 -14.63 -34.14
N ALA A 29 -21.17 -15.34 -34.71
CA ALA A 29 -19.76 -14.91 -34.72
C ALA A 29 -19.36 -14.10 -35.98
N HIS A 30 -20.27 -13.90 -36.94
CA HIS A 30 -19.97 -13.20 -38.21
C HIS A 30 -21.09 -12.27 -38.68
N THR A 31 -21.52 -11.33 -37.83
CA THR A 31 -22.25 -10.14 -38.30
C THR A 31 -22.29 -9.05 -37.23
N VAL A 32 -21.28 -8.17 -37.15
CA VAL A 32 -21.47 -6.79 -36.67
C VAL A 32 -20.42 -5.86 -37.29
N THR A 33 -20.87 -4.96 -38.17
CA THR A 33 -20.26 -3.65 -38.46
C THR A 33 -21.12 -2.56 -37.78
N PRO A 34 -20.59 -1.33 -37.58
CA PRO A 34 -20.61 -0.66 -36.29
C PRO A 34 -21.81 0.27 -36.09
N GLY A 35 -22.34 0.30 -34.86
CA GLY A 35 -23.32 1.30 -34.45
C GLY A 35 -24.07 0.90 -33.19
N ALA A 36 -23.94 1.74 -32.16
CA ALA A 36 -24.71 1.76 -30.91
C ALA A 36 -24.42 0.62 -29.89
N GLN A 37 -23.73 0.97 -28.81
CA GLN A 37 -23.73 0.19 -27.56
C GLN A 37 -23.99 1.10 -26.36
N GLN A 38 -24.99 0.72 -25.57
CA GLN A 38 -25.24 1.13 -24.19
C GLN A 38 -25.13 -0.13 -23.31
N GLY A 39 -24.34 -0.02 -22.23
CA GLY A 39 -24.70 -0.53 -20.90
C GLY A 39 -24.40 -1.99 -20.56
N GLY A 40 -23.13 -2.32 -20.30
CA GLY A 40 -22.72 -3.51 -19.55
C GLY A 40 -21.60 -3.15 -18.57
N ARG A 41 -21.82 -3.42 -17.27
CA ARG A 41 -20.93 -3.08 -16.13
C ARG A 41 -19.54 -3.72 -16.28
N GLU A 42 -18.51 -2.89 -16.40
CA GLU A 42 -17.10 -3.23 -16.17
C GLU A 42 -16.72 -2.79 -14.75
N GLU A 43 -15.97 -3.62 -14.03
CA GLU A 43 -15.31 -3.21 -12.78
C GLU A 43 -14.30 -2.08 -13.07
N PRO A 44 -14.11 -1.10 -12.17
CA PRO A 44 -13.28 0.05 -12.48
C PRO A 44 -11.81 -0.37 -12.44
N HIS A 45 -11.27 -0.74 -13.60
CA HIS A 45 -9.85 -0.59 -13.86
C HIS A 45 -9.52 0.89 -13.64
N GLN A 46 -8.70 1.17 -12.63
CA GLN A 46 -8.11 2.48 -12.42
C GLN A 46 -7.29 2.85 -13.66
N GLU A 47 -7.93 3.56 -14.57
CA GLU A 47 -7.25 4.35 -15.58
C GLU A 47 -6.64 5.53 -14.84
N ALA A 48 -5.44 5.32 -14.29
CA ALA A 48 -4.56 6.41 -13.94
C ALA A 48 -4.51 7.31 -15.18
N ALA A 49 -4.83 8.59 -15.02
CA ALA A 49 -4.69 9.58 -16.08
C ALA A 49 -3.21 9.60 -16.50
N HIS A 50 -2.87 8.74 -17.46
CA HIS A 50 -1.63 8.77 -18.19
C HIS A 50 -1.65 10.07 -18.97
N VAL A 51 -1.16 11.14 -18.34
CA VAL A 51 -0.57 12.23 -19.10
C VAL A 51 0.67 11.61 -19.73
N ARG A 52 0.47 11.02 -20.90
CA ARG A 52 1.54 10.58 -21.79
C ARG A 52 2.29 11.84 -22.18
N VAL A 53 3.28 12.22 -21.38
CA VAL A 53 4.28 13.19 -21.79
C VAL A 53 5.16 12.45 -22.79
N GLU A 54 4.65 12.27 -24.01
CA GLU A 54 5.45 12.03 -25.20
C GLU A 54 6.21 13.33 -25.50
N GLY A 55 7.20 13.60 -24.65
CA GLY A 55 8.12 14.69 -24.82
C GLY A 55 9.39 14.16 -25.48
N PRO A 56 9.78 14.64 -26.67
CA PRO A 56 11.08 14.30 -27.28
C PRO A 56 12.28 14.77 -26.43
N VAL A 57 12.04 15.51 -25.34
CA VAL A 57 13.07 16.05 -24.45
C VAL A 57 13.83 14.95 -23.70
N GLY A 58 13.13 13.90 -23.24
CA GLY A 58 13.76 12.80 -22.51
C GLY A 58 14.71 11.97 -23.37
N GLU A 59 14.25 11.61 -24.57
CA GLU A 59 15.04 10.83 -25.54
C GLU A 59 16.18 11.66 -26.14
N VAL A 60 15.97 12.95 -26.43
CA VAL A 60 17.02 13.83 -26.95
C VAL A 60 18.07 14.13 -25.88
N MET A 61 17.69 14.32 -24.61
CA MET A 61 18.66 14.44 -23.52
C MET A 61 19.43 13.15 -23.28
N ALA A 62 18.75 12.00 -23.26
CA ALA A 62 19.38 10.70 -23.07
C ALA A 62 20.33 10.34 -24.23
N GLY A 63 19.95 10.66 -25.47
CA GLY A 63 20.79 10.49 -26.67
C GLY A 63 21.98 11.43 -26.71
N ALA A 64 21.78 12.71 -26.34
CA ALA A 64 22.87 13.69 -26.26
C ALA A 64 23.89 13.33 -25.16
N LEU A 65 23.43 12.87 -23.99
CA LEU A 65 24.31 12.35 -22.93
C LEU A 65 25.08 11.11 -23.39
N PHE A 66 24.41 10.17 -24.07
CA PHE A 66 25.05 8.96 -24.59
C PHE A 66 26.17 9.30 -25.58
N SER A 67 25.94 10.25 -26.51
CA SER A 67 26.97 10.70 -27.44
C SER A 67 28.14 11.43 -26.76
N ALA A 68 27.88 12.19 -25.69
CA ALA A 68 28.92 12.88 -24.93
C ALA A 68 29.75 11.92 -24.06
N LEU A 69 29.15 10.83 -23.61
CA LEU A 69 29.77 9.83 -22.73
C LEU A 69 30.48 8.70 -23.49
N HIS A 70 30.08 8.40 -24.73
CA HIS A 70 30.75 7.39 -25.55
C HIS A 70 32.22 7.75 -25.88
N HIS A 71 32.57 9.04 -25.81
CA HIS A 71 33.95 9.51 -25.94
C HIS A 71 34.76 9.45 -24.64
N ALA A 72 34.11 9.24 -23.49
CA ALA A 72 34.75 9.12 -22.19
C ALA A 72 34.91 7.64 -21.83
N GLN A 73 36.14 7.16 -21.83
CA GLN A 73 36.52 5.77 -21.56
C GLN A 73 36.41 5.39 -20.06
N HIS A 74 35.41 5.92 -19.35
CA HIS A 74 35.24 5.81 -17.91
C HIS A 74 33.96 5.04 -17.56
N THR A 75 34.11 3.86 -16.96
CA THR A 75 33.02 3.01 -16.44
C THR A 75 32.09 3.76 -15.47
N GLU A 76 32.65 4.69 -14.68
CA GLU A 76 31.93 5.58 -13.77
C GLU A 76 30.85 6.39 -14.49
N ALA A 77 31.16 6.89 -15.69
CA ALA A 77 30.31 7.79 -16.45
C ALA A 77 29.14 7.03 -17.12
N TYR A 78 29.37 5.79 -17.56
CA TYR A 78 28.31 4.90 -18.03
C TYR A 78 27.36 4.48 -16.91
N CYS A 79 27.88 4.18 -15.72
CA CYS A 79 27.04 3.88 -14.57
C CYS A 79 26.19 5.10 -14.17
N ALA A 80 26.79 6.29 -14.12
CA ALA A 80 26.09 7.53 -13.85
C ALA A 80 24.98 7.81 -14.88
N TYR A 81 25.23 7.54 -16.16
CA TYR A 81 24.22 7.63 -17.20
C TYR A 81 23.02 6.72 -16.95
N ALA A 82 23.27 5.45 -16.65
CA ALA A 82 22.19 4.50 -16.35
C ALA A 82 21.37 4.94 -15.13
N ILE A 83 22.02 5.42 -14.07
CA ILE A 83 21.33 5.94 -12.87
C ILE A 83 20.50 7.17 -13.20
N ILE A 84 21.05 8.15 -13.94
CA ILE A 84 20.33 9.37 -14.32
C ILE A 84 19.14 9.03 -15.22
N LEU A 85 19.33 8.11 -16.17
CA LEU A 85 18.26 7.63 -17.02
C LEU A 85 17.15 7.00 -16.18
N MET A 86 17.48 6.04 -15.31
CA MET A 86 16.48 5.40 -14.44
C MET A 86 15.80 6.40 -13.51
N ALA A 87 16.54 7.37 -12.95
CA ALA A 87 15.98 8.44 -12.12
C ALA A 87 14.96 9.27 -12.90
N LEU A 88 15.29 9.70 -14.12
CA LEU A 88 14.37 10.45 -14.97
C LEU A 88 13.11 9.65 -15.28
N TYR A 89 13.24 8.37 -15.64
CA TYR A 89 12.10 7.51 -15.95
C TYR A 89 11.25 7.17 -14.71
N TRP A 90 11.85 7.03 -13.52
CA TRP A 90 11.11 6.84 -12.27
C TRP A 90 10.41 8.11 -11.80
N CYS A 91 11.02 9.29 -11.97
CA CYS A 91 10.39 10.56 -11.60
C CYS A 91 9.27 10.97 -12.56
N THR A 92 9.44 10.70 -13.86
CA THR A 92 8.44 11.05 -14.87
C THR A 92 7.37 9.97 -15.04
N GLU A 93 7.61 8.77 -14.48
CA GLU A 93 6.81 7.56 -14.71
C GLU A 93 6.50 7.31 -16.21
N ALA A 94 7.43 7.71 -17.09
CA ALA A 94 7.27 7.55 -18.54
C ALA A 94 7.15 6.07 -18.96
N LEU A 95 7.72 5.17 -18.15
CA LEU A 95 7.53 3.73 -18.22
C LEU A 95 7.09 3.20 -16.84
N PRO A 96 6.39 2.05 -16.79
CA PRO A 96 6.06 1.41 -15.53
C PRO A 96 7.32 1.18 -14.69
N LEU A 97 7.23 1.46 -13.39
CA LEU A 97 8.38 1.41 -12.47
C LEU A 97 9.20 0.10 -12.57
N ALA A 98 8.51 -1.03 -12.77
CA ALA A 98 9.10 -2.35 -12.95
C ALA A 98 9.91 -2.48 -14.24
N VAL A 99 9.45 -1.88 -15.34
CA VAL A 99 10.13 -1.92 -16.64
C VAL A 99 11.40 -1.08 -16.59
N THR A 100 11.31 0.12 -16.02
CA THR A 100 12.49 0.96 -15.75
C THR A 100 13.50 0.23 -14.87
N ALA A 101 13.03 -0.51 -13.86
CA ALA A 101 13.89 -1.28 -12.99
C ALA A 101 14.69 -2.37 -13.70
N LEU A 102 14.24 -2.89 -14.85
CA LEU A 102 14.96 -3.90 -15.64
C LEU A 102 16.10 -3.32 -16.49
N PHE A 103 16.22 -2.01 -16.61
CA PHE A 103 17.26 -1.36 -17.43
C PHE A 103 18.69 -1.81 -17.12
N PRO A 104 19.11 -2.02 -15.86
CA PRO A 104 20.46 -2.50 -15.56
C PRO A 104 20.80 -3.83 -16.24
N ILE A 105 19.83 -4.74 -16.43
CA ILE A 105 20.05 -6.04 -17.08
C ILE A 105 20.55 -5.87 -18.52
N ILE A 106 20.12 -4.80 -19.19
CA ILE A 106 20.48 -4.50 -20.56
C ILE A 106 21.69 -3.56 -20.60
N LEU A 107 21.62 -2.45 -19.85
CA LEU A 107 22.59 -1.38 -19.94
C LEU A 107 23.95 -1.77 -19.39
N TYR A 108 24.01 -2.50 -18.27
CA TYR A 108 25.30 -2.78 -17.62
C TYR A 108 26.19 -3.72 -18.42
N PRO A 109 25.69 -4.83 -18.98
CA PRO A 109 26.50 -5.67 -19.87
C PRO A 109 26.88 -4.94 -21.16
N MET A 110 25.96 -4.17 -21.75
CA MET A 110 26.25 -3.42 -22.99
C MET A 110 27.30 -2.32 -22.79
N MET A 111 27.36 -1.73 -21.60
CA MET A 111 28.33 -0.68 -21.23
C MET A 111 29.62 -1.25 -20.62
N GLY A 112 29.74 -2.57 -20.48
CA GLY A 112 30.91 -3.23 -19.89
C GLY A 112 31.13 -2.92 -18.40
N ILE A 113 30.04 -2.67 -17.66
CA ILE A 113 30.10 -2.40 -16.21
C ILE A 113 30.09 -3.73 -15.44
N MET A 114 29.15 -4.63 -15.76
CA MET A 114 28.99 -5.92 -15.12
C MET A 114 28.54 -6.97 -16.13
N ASP A 115 28.89 -8.24 -15.92
CA ASP A 115 28.41 -9.35 -16.74
C ASP A 115 26.91 -9.61 -16.52
N ALA A 116 26.21 -10.09 -17.56
CA ALA A 116 24.75 -10.32 -17.51
C ALA A 116 24.33 -11.31 -16.41
N SER A 117 25.15 -12.32 -16.12
CA SER A 117 24.92 -13.27 -15.02
C SER A 117 25.01 -12.59 -13.65
N GLU A 118 25.99 -11.71 -13.46
CA GLU A 118 26.16 -10.96 -12.21
C GLU A 118 24.99 -10.01 -11.97
N VAL A 119 24.57 -9.26 -13.00
CA VAL A 119 23.40 -8.37 -12.89
C VAL A 119 22.13 -9.15 -12.56
N SER A 120 21.96 -10.34 -13.14
CA SER A 120 20.76 -11.16 -12.93
C SER A 120 20.65 -11.67 -11.48
N ILE A 121 21.78 -11.98 -10.82
CA ILE A 121 21.80 -12.42 -9.42
C ILE A 121 21.26 -11.32 -8.49
N GLU A 122 21.47 -10.06 -8.82
CA GLU A 122 20.97 -8.92 -8.04
C GLU A 122 19.44 -8.91 -7.90
N TYR A 123 18.70 -9.49 -8.86
CA TYR A 123 17.23 -9.56 -8.82
C TYR A 123 16.67 -10.65 -7.91
N LEU A 124 17.49 -11.64 -7.53
CA LEU A 124 17.07 -12.77 -6.69
C LEU A 124 17.86 -12.83 -5.37
N ARG A 125 18.29 -11.67 -4.85
CA ARG A 125 18.91 -11.57 -3.54
C ARG A 125 17.96 -12.01 -2.42
N ASP A 126 18.56 -12.45 -1.31
CA ASP A 126 17.83 -12.92 -0.12
C ASP A 126 16.77 -11.92 0.38
N THR A 127 17.05 -10.61 0.35
CA THR A 127 16.07 -9.59 0.73
C THR A 127 14.82 -9.58 -0.15
N ASN A 128 14.96 -9.89 -1.45
CA ASN A 128 13.80 -10.04 -2.34
C ASN A 128 13.03 -11.34 -2.04
N ILE A 129 13.74 -12.39 -1.65
CA ILE A 129 13.16 -13.66 -1.20
C ILE A 129 12.38 -13.48 0.13
N LEU A 130 12.92 -12.70 1.08
CA LEU A 130 12.23 -12.27 2.29
C LEU A 130 10.95 -11.50 1.96
N PHE A 131 11.02 -10.55 1.04
CA PHE A 131 9.85 -9.79 0.61
C PHE A 131 8.77 -10.69 -0.01
N PHE A 132 9.16 -11.59 -0.91
CA PHE A 132 8.26 -12.54 -1.53
C PHE A 132 7.57 -13.44 -0.49
N GLY A 133 8.33 -14.03 0.44
CA GLY A 133 7.76 -14.85 1.52
C GLY A 133 6.83 -14.06 2.46
N GLY A 134 7.17 -12.81 2.77
CA GLY A 134 6.30 -11.91 3.54
C GLY A 134 4.99 -11.60 2.82
N LEU A 135 5.04 -11.35 1.50
CA LEU A 135 3.84 -11.14 0.68
C LEU A 135 2.96 -12.39 0.60
N LEU A 136 3.52 -13.60 0.52
CA LEU A 136 2.72 -14.83 0.56
C LEU A 136 1.90 -14.93 1.85
N MET A 137 2.52 -14.63 2.99
CA MET A 137 1.84 -14.60 4.28
C MET A 137 0.76 -13.50 4.32
N ALA A 138 1.07 -12.29 3.83
CA ALA A 138 0.12 -11.19 3.77
C ALA A 138 -1.10 -11.51 2.87
N ILE A 139 -0.86 -12.10 1.69
CA ILE A 139 -1.91 -12.52 0.77
C ILE A 139 -2.81 -13.59 1.41
N ALA A 140 -2.23 -14.54 2.16
CA ALA A 140 -3.04 -15.54 2.88
C ALA A 140 -3.92 -14.90 3.96
N VAL A 141 -3.37 -13.97 4.76
CA VAL A 141 -4.13 -13.20 5.77
C VAL A 141 -5.25 -12.37 5.13
N GLU A 142 -4.99 -11.82 3.94
CA GLU A 142 -5.97 -11.04 3.17
C GLU A 142 -7.08 -11.92 2.59
N HIS A 143 -6.70 -12.99 1.88
CA HIS A 143 -7.62 -13.92 1.22
C HIS A 143 -8.66 -14.52 2.19
N TRP A 144 -8.24 -14.78 3.43
CA TRP A 144 -9.12 -15.35 4.46
C TRP A 144 -9.77 -14.32 5.38
N ASN A 145 -9.69 -13.03 5.05
CA ASN A 145 -10.30 -11.92 5.81
C ASN A 145 -9.93 -11.88 7.30
N LEU A 146 -8.80 -12.50 7.68
CA LEU A 146 -8.33 -12.55 9.07
C LEU A 146 -8.01 -11.15 9.59
N HIS A 147 -7.39 -10.33 8.73
CA HIS A 147 -7.11 -8.92 8.99
C HIS A 147 -8.38 -8.11 9.33
N LYS A 148 -9.48 -8.28 8.58
CA LYS A 148 -10.77 -7.62 8.87
C LYS A 148 -11.34 -8.02 10.23
N ARG A 149 -11.21 -9.31 10.61
CA ARG A 149 -11.63 -9.80 11.94
C ARG A 149 -10.84 -9.12 13.06
N ILE A 150 -9.52 -9.09 12.95
CA ILE A 150 -8.63 -8.47 13.95
C ILE A 150 -8.96 -6.97 14.06
N ALA A 151 -9.13 -6.29 12.93
CA ALA A 151 -9.46 -4.87 12.88
C ALA A 151 -10.74 -4.53 13.65
N LEU A 152 -11.83 -5.23 13.36
CA LEU A 152 -13.12 -5.00 13.98
C LEU A 152 -13.12 -5.35 15.48
N GLN A 153 -12.41 -6.42 15.87
CA GLN A 153 -12.26 -6.77 17.30
C GLN A 153 -11.58 -5.66 18.09
N VAL A 154 -10.51 -5.08 17.57
CA VAL A 154 -9.81 -3.97 18.24
C VAL A 154 -10.69 -2.72 18.31
N LEU A 155 -11.41 -2.38 17.22
CA LEU A 155 -12.35 -1.25 17.24
C LEU A 155 -13.48 -1.43 18.26
N LEU A 156 -13.96 -2.67 18.46
CA LEU A 156 -14.96 -2.99 19.49
C LEU A 156 -14.41 -2.83 20.92
N ILE A 157 -13.09 -2.97 21.13
CA ILE A 157 -12.43 -2.79 22.44
C ILE A 157 -12.18 -1.31 22.73
N VAL A 158 -11.72 -0.53 21.74
CA VAL A 158 -11.38 0.89 21.90
C VAL A 158 -12.62 1.76 22.11
N GLY A 159 -13.74 1.40 21.46
CA GLY A 159 -15.00 2.13 21.55
C GLY A 159 -15.14 3.26 20.53
N VAL A 160 -16.24 4.03 20.64
CA VAL A 160 -16.73 4.92 19.56
C VAL A 160 -16.69 6.41 19.90
N ARG A 161 -16.06 6.78 21.02
CA ARG A 161 -15.88 8.20 21.36
C ARG A 161 -14.97 8.87 20.34
N PRO A 162 -15.23 10.10 19.86
CA PRO A 162 -14.49 10.70 18.74
C PRO A 162 -12.95 10.61 18.83
N ALA A 163 -12.35 10.97 19.98
CA ALA A 163 -10.89 10.88 20.15
C ALA A 163 -10.35 9.44 20.23
N LEU A 164 -11.10 8.55 20.90
CA LEU A 164 -10.76 7.13 20.98
C LEU A 164 -10.98 6.42 19.66
N LEU A 165 -11.97 6.85 18.88
CA LEU A 165 -12.29 6.33 17.55
C LEU A 165 -11.14 6.64 16.60
N MET A 166 -10.67 7.89 16.55
CA MET A 166 -9.47 8.24 15.78
C MET A 166 -8.26 7.41 16.21
N LEU A 167 -8.02 7.29 17.51
CA LEU A 167 -6.92 6.47 18.04
C LEU A 167 -7.09 4.99 17.65
N GLY A 168 -8.30 4.44 17.75
CA GLY A 168 -8.61 3.06 17.41
C GLY A 168 -8.35 2.76 15.95
N PHE A 169 -8.83 3.64 15.05
CA PHE A 169 -8.54 3.53 13.62
C PHE A 169 -7.03 3.67 13.34
N MET A 170 -6.33 4.58 14.00
CA MET A 170 -4.87 4.71 13.84
C MET A 170 -4.11 3.46 14.33
N LEU A 171 -4.43 2.95 15.52
CA LEU A 171 -3.76 1.77 16.09
C LEU A 171 -3.99 0.53 15.23
N VAL A 172 -5.23 0.30 14.81
CA VAL A 172 -5.58 -0.83 13.95
C VAL A 172 -4.90 -0.72 12.60
N THR A 173 -4.97 0.45 11.97
CA THR A 173 -4.37 0.64 10.64
C THR A 173 -2.86 0.49 10.70
N ALA A 174 -2.20 1.05 11.71
CA ALA A 174 -0.76 0.91 11.89
C ALA A 174 -0.34 -0.55 12.16
N PHE A 175 -1.10 -1.26 12.99
CA PHE A 175 -0.86 -2.68 13.26
C PHE A 175 -1.02 -3.54 12.01
N LEU A 176 -2.06 -3.31 11.21
CA LEU A 176 -2.25 -4.05 9.96
C LEU A 176 -1.15 -3.74 8.94
N SER A 177 -0.77 -2.47 8.82
CA SER A 177 0.25 -2.01 7.88
C SER A 177 1.66 -2.48 8.23
N MET A 178 1.89 -2.96 9.46
CA MET A 178 3.13 -3.63 9.84
C MET A 178 3.28 -4.99 9.14
N TRP A 179 2.19 -5.68 8.82
CA TRP A 179 2.24 -7.07 8.33
C TRP A 179 1.74 -7.20 6.89
N ILE A 180 0.93 -6.24 6.46
CA ILE A 180 0.33 -6.12 5.14
C ILE A 180 0.93 -4.87 4.47
N SER A 181 0.61 -4.61 3.20
CA SER A 181 0.99 -3.36 2.55
C SER A 181 0.18 -2.15 3.07
N ASN A 182 0.80 -0.97 3.01
CA ASN A 182 0.16 0.30 3.32
C ASN A 182 -1.12 0.51 2.49
N THR A 183 -1.04 0.23 1.18
CA THR A 183 -2.16 0.36 0.25
C THR A 183 -3.35 -0.49 0.64
N ALA A 184 -3.14 -1.78 0.92
CA ALA A 184 -4.23 -2.69 1.28
C ALA A 184 -4.83 -2.33 2.65
N SER A 185 -3.99 -1.92 3.61
CA SER A 185 -4.45 -1.47 4.93
C SER A 185 -5.36 -0.24 4.81
N SER A 186 -4.98 0.77 4.02
CA SER A 186 -5.83 1.94 3.78
C SER A 186 -7.07 1.61 2.97
N ALA A 187 -6.96 0.81 1.90
CA ALA A 187 -8.09 0.43 1.05
C ALA A 187 -9.19 -0.29 1.84
N MET A 188 -8.83 -1.08 2.86
CA MET A 188 -9.79 -1.70 3.75
C MET A 188 -10.33 -0.75 4.82
N MET A 189 -9.45 -0.01 5.50
CA MET A 189 -9.84 0.75 6.69
C MET A 189 -10.64 2.01 6.35
N VAL A 190 -10.43 2.61 5.18
CA VAL A 190 -11.13 3.84 4.76
C VAL A 190 -12.65 3.61 4.57
N PRO A 191 -13.13 2.59 3.81
CA PRO A 191 -14.55 2.29 3.74
C PRO A 191 -15.19 2.01 5.10
N ILE A 192 -14.49 1.28 5.98
CA ILE A 192 -14.96 1.00 7.35
C ILE A 192 -15.09 2.30 8.16
N ALA A 193 -14.10 3.19 8.07
CA ALA A 193 -14.14 4.50 8.71
C ALA A 193 -15.33 5.33 8.20
N HIS A 194 -15.56 5.34 6.89
CA HIS A 194 -16.68 6.05 6.28
C HIS A 194 -18.04 5.49 6.71
N ALA A 195 -18.23 4.16 6.74
CA ALA A 195 -19.47 3.54 7.20
C ALA A 195 -19.78 3.89 8.67
N VAL A 196 -18.76 3.90 9.53
CA VAL A 196 -18.91 4.32 10.94
C VAL A 196 -19.25 5.80 11.05
N LEU A 197 -18.65 6.66 10.23
CA LEU A 197 -18.95 8.09 10.19
C LEU A 197 -20.38 8.36 9.70
N GLU A 198 -20.82 7.68 8.65
CA GLU A 198 -22.16 7.84 8.10
C GLU A 198 -23.22 7.54 9.17
N GLU A 199 -23.03 6.47 9.94
CA GLU A 199 -23.94 6.14 11.05
C GLU A 199 -23.85 7.15 12.21
N LEU A 200 -22.65 7.64 12.53
CA LEU A 200 -22.47 8.62 13.61
C LEU A 200 -23.22 9.94 13.32
N TYR A 201 -23.34 10.28 12.04
CA TYR A 201 -24.01 11.49 11.58
C TYR A 201 -25.38 11.26 10.94
N SER A 202 -25.87 10.02 10.92
CA SER A 202 -27.22 9.74 10.43
C SER A 202 -28.23 10.46 11.33
N VAL A 203 -29.19 11.14 10.72
CA VAL A 203 -30.27 11.82 11.45
C VAL A 203 -31.18 10.73 11.98
N PRO A 204 -31.54 10.71 13.28
CA PRO A 204 -32.54 9.76 13.77
C PRO A 204 -33.81 9.96 12.95
N ARG A 205 -34.21 8.96 12.15
CA ARG A 205 -35.57 8.93 11.59
C ARG A 205 -36.49 8.91 12.80
N GLY A 206 -37.20 10.02 13.00
CA GLY A 206 -38.21 10.14 14.03
C GLY A 206 -39.17 8.96 13.92
N LYS A 207 -39.56 8.42 15.08
CA LYS A 207 -40.64 7.45 15.21
C LYS A 207 -41.93 8.06 14.66
N ASP A 208 -42.17 7.91 13.36
CA ASP A 208 -43.51 7.93 12.80
C ASP A 208 -43.68 6.63 12.01
N ILE A 209 -44.74 5.93 12.38
CA ILE A 209 -45.13 4.59 11.97
C ILE A 209 -45.45 4.60 10.47
N GLU A 210 -44.87 3.68 9.70
CA GLU A 210 -45.61 2.71 8.87
C GLU A 210 -44.66 1.72 8.19
N GLU A 211 -45.20 0.51 8.02
CA GLU A 211 -44.53 -0.73 7.64
C GLU A 211 -43.96 -0.71 6.21
N GLY A 212 -42.88 -1.47 5.99
CA GLY A 212 -42.63 -2.10 4.70
C GLY A 212 -41.42 -1.60 3.90
N SER A 213 -40.52 -2.57 3.68
CA SER A 213 -39.55 -2.68 2.58
C SER A 213 -38.17 -2.02 2.71
N GLU A 214 -37.20 -2.94 2.67
CA GLU A 214 -35.93 -2.90 1.94
C GLU A 214 -34.73 -2.15 2.56
N ASN A 215 -33.81 -2.97 3.07
CA ASN A 215 -32.42 -2.62 3.38
C ASN A 215 -31.72 -2.06 2.13
N PRO A 216 -30.94 -0.96 2.22
CA PRO A 216 -29.95 -0.65 1.21
C PRO A 216 -28.72 -1.53 1.45
N THR A 217 -28.65 -2.55 0.61
CA THR A 217 -27.46 -3.31 0.25
C THR A 217 -26.35 -2.37 -0.22
N PHE A 218 -25.11 -2.73 0.13
CA PHE A 218 -23.85 -2.19 -0.36
C PHE A 218 -23.84 -2.11 -1.90
N GLU A 219 -24.23 -0.96 -2.45
CA GLU A 219 -24.03 -0.63 -3.86
C GLU A 219 -23.14 0.61 -3.96
N LEU A 220 -22.07 0.47 -4.75
CA LEU A 220 -21.14 1.52 -5.14
C LEU A 220 -21.91 2.68 -5.76
N GLN A 221 -21.89 3.84 -5.11
CA GLN A 221 -22.54 5.04 -5.63
C GLN A 221 -21.60 5.74 -6.63
N GLU A 222 -21.87 5.54 -7.92
CA GLU A 222 -21.34 6.39 -8.99
C GLU A 222 -21.91 7.81 -8.85
N SER A 223 -21.02 8.80 -8.88
CA SER A 223 -21.37 10.22 -8.94
C SER A 223 -21.92 10.59 -10.31
N GLY A 224 -23.23 10.75 -10.42
CA GLY A 224 -23.96 11.15 -11.63
C GLY A 224 -24.48 12.59 -11.59
N SER A 225 -24.18 13.32 -12.65
CA SER A 225 -24.43 14.72 -12.97
C SER A 225 -25.83 15.31 -12.69
N GLN A 226 -25.81 16.62 -12.45
CA GLN A 226 -26.94 17.55 -12.49
C GLN A 226 -27.86 17.30 -13.70
N LYS A 227 -29.17 17.17 -13.44
CA LYS A 227 -30.23 17.48 -14.40
C LYS A 227 -31.20 18.45 -13.75
N GLU A 228 -31.29 19.64 -14.34
CA GLU A 228 -32.40 20.56 -14.16
C GLU A 228 -33.68 19.91 -14.69
N GLU A 229 -34.74 19.91 -13.90
CA GLU A 229 -36.11 19.71 -14.38
C GLU A 229 -36.94 20.94 -14.01
N THR A 230 -37.36 21.63 -15.07
CA THR A 230 -38.38 22.67 -15.07
C THR A 230 -39.77 22.03 -15.10
N THR A 231 -40.60 22.28 -14.09
CA THR A 231 -42.07 22.25 -14.22
C THR A 231 -42.70 23.34 -13.37
N LEU A 232 -43.49 24.18 -14.03
CA LEU A 232 -44.36 25.21 -13.48
C LEU A 232 -45.58 24.58 -12.80
N ASP A 233 -45.94 25.03 -11.60
CA ASP A 233 -47.35 25.14 -11.20
C ASP A 233 -47.56 26.26 -10.15
N ASN A 234 -48.71 26.93 -10.27
CA ASN A 234 -49.13 28.13 -9.55
C ASN A 234 -49.85 27.75 -8.25
N GLY A 235 -49.50 28.41 -7.13
CA GLY A 235 -50.34 28.36 -5.93
C GLY A 235 -49.70 29.02 -4.71
N GLN A 236 -50.37 30.05 -4.20
CA GLN A 236 -50.00 30.91 -3.06
C GLN A 236 -49.36 30.20 -1.86
N VAL A 237 -48.18 30.67 -1.43
CA VAL A 237 -47.61 30.36 -0.11
C VAL A 237 -47.18 31.67 0.56
N HIS A 238 -47.74 31.93 1.74
CA HIS A 238 -47.35 33.03 2.62
C HIS A 238 -45.84 32.98 2.93
N PRO A 239 -45.11 34.11 2.95
CA PRO A 239 -43.70 34.10 3.34
C PRO A 239 -43.61 33.88 4.86
N VAL A 240 -43.38 32.63 5.26
CA VAL A 240 -42.80 32.32 6.57
C VAL A 240 -41.35 32.83 6.53
N PRO A 241 -40.91 33.68 7.48
CA PRO A 241 -39.54 34.16 7.47
C PRO A 241 -38.57 32.98 7.59
N PRO A 242 -37.44 32.97 6.86
CA PRO A 242 -36.48 31.90 6.94
C PRO A 242 -35.98 31.79 8.39
N ALA A 243 -36.19 30.61 8.99
CA ALA A 243 -35.56 30.25 10.25
C ALA A 243 -34.02 30.41 10.09
N PRO A 244 -33.28 30.76 11.17
CA PRO A 244 -31.85 31.01 11.06
C PRO A 244 -31.14 29.76 10.55
N SER A 245 -30.51 29.85 9.38
CA SER A 245 -29.77 28.77 8.72
C SER A 245 -28.40 28.50 9.33
N GLU A 246 -27.98 29.31 10.31
CA GLU A 246 -26.66 29.24 10.95
C GLU A 246 -26.35 27.95 11.75
N PRO A 247 -27.28 27.31 12.49
CA PRO A 247 -26.97 26.11 13.26
C PRO A 247 -26.63 24.91 12.37
N ARG A 248 -27.36 24.77 11.25
CA ARG A 248 -27.24 23.65 10.31
C ARG A 248 -25.95 23.74 9.48
N ALA A 249 -25.55 24.95 9.10
CA ALA A 249 -24.30 25.20 8.39
C ALA A 249 -23.06 24.89 9.25
N LYS A 250 -23.07 25.28 10.54
CA LYS A 250 -21.99 24.96 11.50
C LYS A 250 -21.87 23.46 11.77
N GLN A 251 -23.01 22.78 11.93
CA GLN A 251 -23.05 21.34 12.20
C GLN A 251 -22.53 20.50 11.02
N ASN A 252 -22.89 20.87 9.78
CA ASN A 252 -22.34 20.24 8.57
C ASN A 252 -20.82 20.49 8.43
N GLN A 253 -20.33 21.66 8.85
CA GLN A 253 -18.90 21.97 8.77
C GLN A 253 -18.06 21.19 9.79
N GLU A 254 -18.57 20.98 11.00
CA GLU A 254 -17.92 20.13 12.02
C GLU A 254 -17.87 18.66 11.57
N GLN A 255 -18.96 18.16 10.98
CA GLN A 255 -19.02 16.81 10.41
C GLN A 255 -17.98 16.60 9.31
N VAL A 256 -17.90 17.51 8.33
CA VAL A 256 -16.92 17.42 7.24
C VAL A 256 -15.49 17.43 7.77
N ARG A 257 -15.18 18.29 8.76
CA ARG A 257 -13.85 18.33 9.38
C ARG A 257 -13.51 17.02 10.08
N PHE A 258 -14.45 16.43 10.80
CA PHE A 258 -14.20 15.17 11.49
C PHE A 258 -14.00 14.00 10.51
N THR A 259 -14.81 13.92 9.45
CA THR A 259 -14.63 12.94 8.37
C THR A 259 -13.25 13.05 7.74
N GLN A 260 -12.84 14.27 7.37
CA GLN A 260 -11.51 14.54 6.82
C GLN A 260 -10.39 14.13 7.79
N GLY A 261 -10.55 14.45 9.08
CA GLY A 261 -9.60 14.08 10.12
C GLY A 261 -9.46 12.57 10.32
N LEU A 262 -10.59 11.84 10.36
CA LEU A 262 -10.57 10.38 10.51
C LEU A 262 -9.95 9.68 9.30
N SER A 263 -10.26 10.14 8.08
CA SER A 263 -9.66 9.56 6.88
C SER A 263 -8.14 9.82 6.84
N LEU A 264 -7.68 11.01 7.23
CA LEU A 264 -6.24 11.29 7.37
C LEU A 264 -5.55 10.48 8.46
N CYS A 265 -6.25 10.21 9.58
CA CYS A 265 -5.76 9.29 10.61
C CYS A 265 -5.44 7.91 10.06
N VAL A 266 -6.37 7.32 9.27
CA VAL A 266 -6.14 6.03 8.60
C VAL A 266 -4.96 6.12 7.64
N CYS A 267 -4.88 7.19 6.84
CA CYS A 267 -3.79 7.38 5.90
C CYS A 267 -2.41 7.40 6.57
N TYR A 268 -2.24 8.28 7.56
CA TYR A 268 -0.95 8.50 8.21
C TYR A 268 -0.55 7.27 9.03
N ALA A 269 -1.52 6.63 9.68
CA ALA A 269 -1.29 5.39 10.41
C ALA A 269 -0.82 4.24 9.52
N ALA A 270 -1.32 4.12 8.28
CA ALA A 270 -0.82 3.11 7.35
C ALA A 270 0.67 3.32 7.04
N SER A 271 1.04 4.53 6.61
CA SER A 271 2.44 4.85 6.29
C SER A 271 3.37 4.74 7.51
N ILE A 272 2.93 5.19 8.69
CA ILE A 272 3.71 5.08 9.94
C ILE A 272 3.83 3.62 10.37
N GLY A 273 2.76 2.83 10.29
CA GLY A 273 2.74 1.43 10.69
C GLY A 273 3.71 0.57 9.88
N GLY A 274 3.79 0.80 8.56
CA GLY A 274 4.69 0.09 7.66
C GLY A 274 6.18 0.22 7.99
N ILE A 275 6.57 1.24 8.76
CA ILE A 275 7.96 1.45 9.18
C ILE A 275 8.44 0.37 10.17
N ALA A 276 7.54 -0.19 10.98
CA ALA A 276 7.93 -0.93 12.17
C ALA A 276 8.61 -2.30 11.90
N THR A 277 8.31 -2.94 10.79
CA THR A 277 8.87 -4.24 10.37
C THR A 277 9.56 -4.12 9.02
N LEU A 278 10.52 -5.00 8.74
CA LEU A 278 11.17 -5.02 7.43
C LEU A 278 10.17 -5.26 6.30
N THR A 279 9.21 -6.18 6.48
CA THR A 279 8.23 -6.53 5.45
C THR A 279 7.07 -5.54 5.33
N GLY A 280 6.92 -4.58 6.25
CA GLY A 280 5.78 -3.65 6.25
C GLY A 280 5.78 -2.69 5.07
N THR A 281 6.94 -2.15 4.71
CA THR A 281 7.08 -1.24 3.57
C THR A 281 8.36 -1.51 2.77
N ALA A 282 8.27 -1.42 1.45
CA ALA A 282 9.36 -1.74 0.54
C ALA A 282 10.64 -0.90 0.74
N PRO A 283 10.61 0.39 1.12
CA PRO A 283 11.82 1.14 1.49
C PRO A 283 12.67 0.46 2.57
N ASN A 284 12.07 -0.21 3.55
CA ASN A 284 12.84 -0.91 4.59
C ASN A 284 13.67 -2.05 4.00
N LEU A 285 13.11 -2.78 3.03
CA LEU A 285 13.78 -3.85 2.31
C LEU A 285 14.81 -3.33 1.31
N VAL A 286 14.56 -2.17 0.68
CA VAL A 286 15.60 -1.49 -0.09
C VAL A 286 16.78 -1.21 0.83
N LEU A 287 16.57 -0.60 2.00
CA LEU A 287 17.65 -0.32 2.94
C LEU A 287 18.43 -1.56 3.36
N GLN A 288 17.73 -2.62 3.77
CA GLN A 288 18.38 -3.88 4.15
C GLN A 288 19.22 -4.45 3.00
N GLY A 289 18.63 -4.58 1.82
CA GLY A 289 19.32 -5.17 0.68
C GLY A 289 20.49 -4.31 0.20
N GLN A 290 20.33 -2.99 0.16
CA GLN A 290 21.39 -2.03 -0.17
C GLN A 290 22.54 -2.10 0.83
N MET A 291 22.24 -2.17 2.14
CA MET A 291 23.26 -2.30 3.17
C MET A 291 24.08 -3.60 2.98
N ASN A 292 23.41 -4.70 2.66
CA ASN A 292 24.05 -5.99 2.43
C ASN A 292 24.82 -6.06 1.09
N THR A 293 24.37 -5.33 0.06
CA THR A 293 25.06 -5.24 -1.23
C THR A 293 26.29 -4.33 -1.17
N LEU A 294 26.14 -3.13 -0.60
CA LEU A 294 27.20 -2.11 -0.54
C LEU A 294 28.23 -2.41 0.56
N PHE A 295 27.86 -3.16 1.60
CA PHE A 295 28.75 -3.53 2.69
C PHE A 295 28.67 -5.04 2.97
N PRO A 296 29.21 -5.91 2.09
CA PRO A 296 29.07 -7.37 2.23
C PRO A 296 29.70 -7.97 3.48
N LYS A 297 30.67 -7.28 4.10
CA LYS A 297 31.36 -7.70 5.33
C LYS A 297 30.65 -7.26 6.61
N ASN A 298 29.45 -6.70 6.51
CA ASN A 298 28.70 -6.31 7.69
C ASN A 298 28.14 -7.57 8.40
N PRO A 299 28.12 -7.62 9.74
CA PRO A 299 27.64 -8.79 10.50
C PRO A 299 26.11 -8.89 10.52
N ASN A 300 25.46 -8.84 9.34
CA ASN A 300 24.02 -8.80 9.16
C ASN A 300 23.33 -7.79 10.10
N VAL A 301 23.86 -6.56 10.13
CA VAL A 301 23.48 -5.54 11.14
C VAL A 301 21.98 -5.20 11.06
N VAL A 302 21.42 -5.24 9.86
CA VAL A 302 19.99 -5.02 9.59
C VAL A 302 19.32 -6.37 9.33
N ASN A 303 18.92 -7.04 10.41
CA ASN A 303 18.09 -8.24 10.37
C ASN A 303 16.68 -7.93 10.91
N PHE A 304 15.76 -8.89 10.82
CA PHE A 304 14.38 -8.66 11.27
C PHE A 304 14.29 -8.16 12.71
N VAL A 305 15.07 -8.75 13.62
CA VAL A 305 15.04 -8.43 15.04
C VAL A 305 15.63 -7.04 15.31
N SER A 306 16.82 -6.76 14.78
CA SER A 306 17.50 -5.48 14.99
C SER A 306 16.69 -4.32 14.40
N TRP A 307 16.08 -4.52 13.23
CA TRP A 307 15.17 -3.54 12.64
C TRP A 307 13.94 -3.34 13.50
N PHE A 308 13.25 -4.42 13.92
CA PHE A 308 12.05 -4.31 14.73
C PHE A 308 12.32 -3.61 16.06
N SER A 309 13.40 -3.98 16.75
CA SER A 309 13.80 -3.36 18.03
C SER A 309 14.06 -1.87 17.90
N PHE A 310 14.54 -1.40 16.75
CA PHE A 310 14.75 0.02 16.47
C PHE A 310 13.47 0.73 15.99
N ALA A 311 12.80 0.16 14.99
CA ALA A 311 11.74 0.81 14.24
C ALA A 311 10.39 0.75 14.94
N PHE A 312 10.10 -0.31 15.71
CA PHE A 312 8.82 -0.43 16.43
C PHE A 312 8.62 0.68 17.49
N PRO A 313 9.60 0.96 18.39
CA PRO A 313 9.48 2.10 19.30
C PRO A 313 9.32 3.44 18.56
N THR A 314 10.09 3.65 17.48
CA THR A 314 10.00 4.86 16.66
C THR A 314 8.61 5.00 16.02
N MET A 315 8.04 3.91 15.51
CA MET A 315 6.68 3.88 14.95
C MET A 315 5.65 4.28 16.02
N VAL A 316 5.73 3.72 17.23
CA VAL A 316 4.80 4.07 18.32
C VAL A 316 4.90 5.56 18.67
N ILE A 317 6.11 6.11 18.76
CA ILE A 317 6.33 7.53 19.04
C ILE A 317 5.73 8.39 17.91
N LEU A 318 6.01 8.07 16.65
CA LEU A 318 5.47 8.78 15.50
C LEU A 318 3.95 8.70 15.42
N LEU A 319 3.36 7.55 15.74
CA LEU A 319 1.92 7.34 15.73
C LEU A 319 1.23 8.19 16.80
N VAL A 320 1.81 8.26 18.01
CA VAL A 320 1.30 9.13 19.09
C VAL A 320 1.44 10.60 18.72
N LEU A 321 2.57 11.01 18.14
CA LEU A 321 2.77 12.39 17.68
C LEU A 321 1.79 12.77 16.57
N ALA A 322 1.59 11.90 15.58
CA ALA A 322 0.63 12.10 14.50
C ALA A 322 -0.81 12.15 15.04
N TRP A 323 -1.16 11.28 15.99
CA TRP A 323 -2.47 11.28 16.63
C TRP A 323 -2.72 12.59 17.38
N LEU A 324 -1.77 13.06 18.20
CA LEU A 324 -1.87 14.33 18.91
C LEU A 324 -2.00 15.52 17.94
N TRP A 325 -1.19 15.52 16.87
CA TRP A 325 -1.25 16.56 15.83
C TRP A 325 -2.61 16.62 15.14
N LEU A 326 -3.12 15.49 14.66
CA LEU A 326 -4.41 15.41 13.98
C LEU A 326 -5.57 15.70 14.94
N GLN A 327 -5.48 15.27 16.19
CA GLN A 327 -6.48 15.58 17.20
C GLN A 327 -6.57 17.09 17.47
N ILE A 328 -5.43 17.78 17.63
CA ILE A 328 -5.39 19.23 17.85
C ILE A 328 -5.93 19.96 16.62
N LEU A 329 -5.58 19.52 15.41
CA LEU A 329 -5.97 20.18 14.17
C LEU A 329 -7.47 20.07 13.88
N PHE A 330 -8.07 18.89 14.10
CA PHE A 330 -9.45 18.61 13.72
C PHE A 330 -10.47 18.73 14.87
N LEU A 331 -10.09 18.40 16.11
CA LEU A 331 -10.99 18.47 17.29
C LEU A 331 -10.65 19.63 18.24
N GLY A 332 -9.54 20.35 18.02
CA GLY A 332 -9.10 21.46 18.88
C GLY A 332 -8.57 21.04 20.25
N PHE A 333 -8.26 22.03 21.10
CA PHE A 333 -7.61 21.82 22.41
C PHE A 333 -8.53 21.32 23.54
N ASN A 334 -9.82 21.08 23.27
CA ASN A 334 -10.80 20.75 24.32
C ASN A 334 -10.82 19.24 24.67
N PHE A 335 -9.69 18.73 25.18
CA PHE A 335 -9.52 17.32 25.56
C PHE A 335 -10.63 16.77 26.47
N ARG A 336 -11.15 17.58 27.40
CA ARG A 336 -12.22 17.15 28.33
C ARG A 336 -13.53 16.80 27.63
N LYS A 337 -13.88 17.53 26.57
CA LYS A 337 -15.05 17.25 25.72
C LYS A 337 -14.78 16.07 24.78
N ASN A 338 -13.59 16.02 24.20
CA ASN A 338 -13.19 14.99 23.23
C ASN A 338 -13.09 13.57 23.83
N PHE A 339 -12.78 13.46 25.13
CA PHE A 339 -12.75 12.19 25.87
C PHE A 339 -14.10 11.81 26.50
N GLY A 340 -15.15 12.62 26.31
CA GLY A 340 -16.52 12.30 26.74
C GLY A 340 -16.82 12.57 28.21
N ILE A 341 -16.09 13.48 28.87
CA ILE A 341 -16.42 13.91 30.24
C ILE A 341 -17.53 14.96 30.15
N GLY A 342 -18.78 14.52 29.99
CA GLY A 342 -19.98 15.34 30.24
C GLY A 342 -21.00 15.56 29.10
N SER A 343 -21.05 14.75 28.04
CA SER A 343 -22.01 14.93 26.92
C SER A 343 -23.06 13.80 26.78
N GLN A 344 -24.28 14.19 26.37
CA GLN A 344 -25.40 13.31 25.95
C GLN A 344 -25.19 12.74 24.53
N GLU A 345 -24.03 12.15 24.24
CA GLU A 345 -23.70 11.59 22.89
C GLU A 345 -23.91 10.06 22.80
N GLY A 346 -24.43 9.43 23.87
CA GLY A 346 -24.53 7.98 23.99
C GLY A 346 -25.35 7.28 22.89
N GLU A 347 -26.42 7.89 22.37
CA GLU A 347 -27.26 7.23 21.34
C GLU A 347 -26.54 7.10 19.99
N LYS A 348 -25.82 8.13 19.56
CA LYS A 348 -25.04 8.13 18.32
C LYS A 348 -23.81 7.22 18.41
N GLU A 349 -23.13 7.25 19.55
CA GLU A 349 -22.01 6.33 19.83
C GLU A 349 -22.48 4.86 19.83
N GLN A 350 -23.66 4.58 20.39
CA GLN A 350 -24.25 3.24 20.37
C GLN A 350 -24.66 2.80 18.96
N ALA A 351 -25.18 3.70 18.13
CA ALA A 351 -25.51 3.40 16.73
C ALA A 351 -24.26 3.01 15.94
N ALA A 352 -23.21 3.82 16.01
CA ALA A 352 -21.94 3.54 15.36
C ALA A 352 -21.25 2.26 15.93
N TYR A 353 -21.37 1.98 17.24
CA TYR A 353 -20.91 0.71 17.82
C TYR A 353 -21.66 -0.50 17.23
N ARG A 354 -22.98 -0.37 17.02
CA ARG A 354 -23.80 -1.44 16.42
C ARG A 354 -23.37 -1.75 15.00
N VAL A 355 -22.96 -0.76 14.20
CA VAL A 355 -22.44 -0.99 12.84
C VAL A 355 -21.16 -1.83 12.88
N ILE A 356 -20.20 -1.48 13.73
CA ILE A 356 -18.96 -2.25 13.90
C ILE A 356 -19.27 -3.68 14.38
N GLN A 357 -20.22 -3.81 15.31
CA GLN A 357 -20.64 -5.12 15.83
C GLN A 357 -21.36 -5.96 14.76
N LEU A 358 -22.18 -5.33 13.92
CA LEU A 358 -22.87 -5.99 12.82
C LEU A 358 -21.87 -6.51 11.80
N GLU A 359 -20.93 -5.67 11.34
CA GLU A 359 -19.84 -6.06 10.45
C GLU A 359 -19.01 -7.22 11.01
N HIS A 360 -18.70 -7.19 12.31
CA HIS A 360 -17.99 -8.29 12.95
C HIS A 360 -18.83 -9.58 12.98
N ARG A 361 -20.14 -9.48 13.18
CA ARG A 361 -21.06 -10.65 13.16
C ARG A 361 -21.21 -11.23 11.75
N LEU A 362 -21.19 -10.39 10.71
CA LEU A 362 -21.26 -10.84 9.30
C LEU A 362 -20.09 -11.74 8.90
N LEU A 363 -18.93 -11.62 9.56
CA LEU A 363 -17.78 -12.52 9.34
C LEU A 363 -17.99 -13.95 9.87
N GLY A 364 -19.01 -14.20 10.68
CA GLY A 364 -19.26 -15.52 11.25
C GLY A 364 -18.16 -16.04 12.20
N PRO A 365 -18.25 -17.31 12.63
CA PRO A 365 -17.25 -17.93 13.51
C PRO A 365 -15.92 -18.15 12.77
N MET A 366 -14.81 -18.09 13.53
CA MET A 366 -13.46 -18.24 12.98
C MET A 366 -13.26 -19.60 12.30
N THR A 367 -12.96 -19.57 11.01
CA THR A 367 -12.75 -20.77 10.19
C THR A 367 -11.47 -21.52 10.56
N PHE A 368 -11.33 -22.77 10.12
CA PHE A 368 -10.10 -23.54 10.33
C PHE A 368 -8.90 -22.86 9.66
N ALA A 369 -9.06 -22.37 8.43
CA ALA A 369 -8.02 -21.65 7.71
C ALA A 369 -7.56 -20.40 8.47
N GLU A 370 -8.47 -19.58 8.99
CA GLU A 370 -8.11 -18.42 9.82
C GLU A 370 -7.24 -18.82 11.02
N LYS A 371 -7.59 -19.93 11.70
CA LYS A 371 -6.81 -20.44 12.85
C LYS A 371 -5.43 -20.94 12.40
N ALA A 372 -5.37 -21.70 11.31
CA ALA A 372 -4.12 -22.21 10.76
C ALA A 372 -3.18 -21.06 10.33
N ILE A 373 -3.69 -20.06 9.63
CA ILE A 373 -2.97 -18.83 9.26
C ILE A 373 -2.47 -18.11 10.51
N THR A 374 -3.30 -17.97 11.54
CA THR A 374 -2.88 -17.35 12.81
C THR A 374 -1.70 -18.10 13.43
N VAL A 375 -1.75 -19.44 13.46
CA VAL A 375 -0.66 -20.27 14.00
C VAL A 375 0.60 -20.14 13.14
N LEU A 376 0.48 -20.21 11.82
CA LEU A 376 1.61 -20.06 10.89
C LEU A 376 2.25 -18.68 10.98
N PHE A 377 1.43 -17.63 11.12
CA PHE A 377 1.89 -16.26 11.32
C PHE A 377 2.68 -16.12 12.62
N LEU A 378 2.13 -16.62 13.74
CA LEU A 378 2.85 -16.61 15.03
C LEU A 378 4.14 -17.43 14.96
N THR A 379 4.12 -18.56 14.24
CA THR A 379 5.31 -19.39 14.01
C THR A 379 6.37 -18.63 13.21
N LEU A 380 5.97 -17.93 12.14
CA LEU A 380 6.87 -17.08 11.34
C LEU A 380 7.55 -16.01 12.20
N VAL A 381 6.75 -15.28 12.99
CA VAL A 381 7.26 -14.24 13.89
C VAL A 381 8.24 -14.83 14.91
N ILE A 382 7.88 -15.94 15.57
CA ILE A 382 8.77 -16.62 16.53
C ILE A 382 10.07 -17.06 15.87
N LEU A 383 10.02 -17.63 14.66
CA LEU A 383 11.20 -18.07 13.94
C LEU A 383 12.13 -16.91 13.59
N TRP A 384 11.60 -15.76 13.13
CA TRP A 384 12.40 -14.56 12.91
C TRP A 384 13.06 -14.04 14.19
N PHE A 385 12.31 -13.94 15.29
CA PHE A 385 12.85 -13.45 16.57
C PHE A 385 13.89 -14.38 17.20
N THR A 386 13.81 -15.68 16.93
CA THR A 386 14.71 -16.69 17.52
C THR A 386 15.89 -17.05 16.60
N ARG A 387 15.91 -16.59 15.35
CA ARG A 387 16.95 -16.93 14.35
C ARG A 387 18.33 -16.38 14.74
N GLU A 388 18.41 -15.06 14.89
CA GLU A 388 19.62 -14.32 15.26
C GLU A 388 19.25 -13.17 16.22
N PRO A 389 18.84 -13.48 17.46
CA PRO A 389 18.36 -12.47 18.40
C PRO A 389 19.45 -11.49 18.86
N GLY A 390 20.73 -11.83 18.69
CA GLY A 390 21.88 -11.01 19.08
C GLY A 390 22.26 -11.08 20.56
N PHE A 391 21.32 -11.39 21.46
CA PHE A 391 21.59 -11.54 22.90
C PHE A 391 21.84 -12.99 23.36
N PHE A 392 21.36 -13.98 22.61
CA PHE A 392 21.74 -15.39 22.75
C PHE A 392 22.04 -16.00 21.38
N LEU A 393 22.69 -17.17 21.38
CA LEU A 393 22.93 -17.93 20.16
C LEU A 393 21.60 -18.44 19.61
N GLY A 394 21.09 -17.79 18.57
CA GLY A 394 19.84 -18.19 17.93
C GLY A 394 19.97 -19.52 17.20
N TRP A 395 18.82 -20.10 16.82
CA TRP A 395 18.79 -21.42 16.19
C TRP A 395 19.50 -21.44 14.82
N GLY A 396 19.57 -20.28 14.13
CA GLY A 396 20.30 -20.16 12.86
C GLY A 396 21.79 -20.45 13.03
N ASN A 397 22.41 -19.82 14.02
CA ASN A 397 23.83 -20.01 14.34
C ASN A 397 24.13 -21.40 14.95
N LEU A 398 23.19 -21.95 15.74
CA LEU A 398 23.41 -23.22 16.43
C LEU A 398 23.24 -24.44 15.51
N ALA A 399 22.18 -24.48 14.71
CA ALA A 399 21.83 -25.63 13.89
C ALA A 399 22.42 -25.56 12.48
N PHE A 400 22.72 -24.37 11.96
CA PHE A 400 23.11 -24.14 10.57
C PHE A 400 24.25 -23.12 10.44
N SER A 401 25.32 -23.27 11.22
CA SER A 401 26.50 -22.40 11.11
C SER A 401 27.40 -22.78 9.93
N ASN A 402 28.01 -21.76 9.31
CA ASN A 402 29.10 -21.90 8.36
C ASN A 402 30.44 -22.19 9.09
N GLU A 403 31.53 -22.37 8.34
CA GLU A 403 32.88 -22.60 8.89
C GLU A 403 33.36 -21.47 9.83
N HIS A 404 32.76 -20.28 9.77
CA HIS A 404 33.06 -19.12 10.59
C HIS A 404 32.08 -18.95 11.79
N GLY A 405 31.11 -19.85 11.96
CA GLY A 405 30.12 -19.79 13.04
C GLY A 405 28.93 -18.85 12.78
N GLU A 406 28.79 -18.32 11.56
CA GLU A 406 27.66 -17.47 11.15
C GLU A 406 26.53 -18.32 10.56
N SER A 407 25.27 -17.91 10.77
CA SER A 407 24.12 -18.61 10.22
C SER A 407 24.14 -18.64 8.69
N MET A 408 24.03 -19.83 8.10
CA MET A 408 23.74 -20.02 6.68
C MET A 408 22.26 -19.75 6.37
N VAL A 409 21.40 -19.67 7.38
CA VAL A 409 19.97 -19.46 7.25
C VAL A 409 19.64 -17.98 7.45
N SER A 410 18.95 -17.40 6.48
CA SER A 410 18.55 -16.00 6.44
C SER A 410 17.10 -15.77 6.90
N ASP A 411 16.70 -14.50 7.07
CA ASP A 411 15.30 -14.12 7.29
C ASP A 411 14.42 -14.54 6.10
N GLY A 412 14.95 -14.48 4.87
CA GLY A 412 14.26 -14.89 3.65
C GLY A 412 13.96 -16.39 3.59
N THR A 413 14.88 -17.21 4.09
CA THR A 413 14.70 -18.67 4.16
C THR A 413 13.50 -19.05 5.03
N VAL A 414 13.35 -18.39 6.19
CA VAL A 414 12.21 -18.60 7.10
C VAL A 414 10.89 -18.20 6.43
N ALA A 415 10.88 -17.06 5.75
CA ALA A 415 9.68 -16.55 5.10
C ALA A 415 9.19 -17.48 3.98
N ILE A 416 10.10 -17.98 3.14
CA ILE A 416 9.76 -18.96 2.10
C ILE A 416 9.33 -20.29 2.68
N PHE A 417 9.97 -20.76 3.75
CA PHE A 417 9.57 -22.02 4.39
C PHE A 417 8.10 -21.96 4.82
N ILE A 418 7.69 -20.90 5.52
CA ILE A 418 6.28 -20.70 5.90
C ILE A 418 5.39 -20.50 4.66
N GLY A 419 5.88 -19.77 3.66
CA GLY A 419 5.22 -19.63 2.36
C GLY A 419 4.89 -20.97 1.71
N ILE A 420 5.83 -21.91 1.66
CA ILE A 420 5.64 -23.26 1.14
C ILE A 420 4.62 -24.03 1.99
N VAL A 421 4.69 -23.90 3.32
CA VAL A 421 3.73 -24.55 4.23
C VAL A 421 2.29 -24.07 3.96
N LEU A 422 2.08 -22.80 3.58
CA LEU A 422 0.75 -22.29 3.20
C LEU A 422 0.15 -23.00 1.97
N PHE A 423 0.99 -23.51 1.05
CA PHE A 423 0.55 -24.31 -0.09
C PHE A 423 0.32 -25.79 0.25
N ILE A 424 0.82 -26.26 1.40
CA ILE A 424 0.68 -27.65 1.85
C ILE A 424 -0.52 -27.80 2.80
N VAL A 425 -0.73 -26.82 3.70
CA VAL A 425 -1.77 -26.91 4.73
C VAL A 425 -3.16 -26.76 4.09
N PRO A 426 -4.10 -27.67 4.36
CA PRO A 426 -5.45 -27.60 3.82
C PRO A 426 -6.27 -26.49 4.49
N SER A 427 -7.17 -25.88 3.72
CA SER A 427 -8.11 -24.85 4.20
C SER A 427 -9.20 -25.37 5.14
N LYS A 428 -9.49 -26.68 5.11
CA LYS A 428 -10.45 -27.36 5.98
C LYS A 428 -9.79 -28.61 6.56
N ILE A 429 -10.26 -29.05 7.72
CA ILE A 429 -9.76 -30.29 8.35
C ILE A 429 -10.04 -31.47 7.41
N PRO A 430 -9.00 -32.21 6.96
CA PRO A 430 -9.20 -33.39 6.13
C PRO A 430 -9.89 -34.49 6.95
N GLY A 431 -11.14 -34.82 6.60
CA GLY A 431 -11.79 -36.06 7.03
C GLY A 431 -12.56 -36.05 8.36
N LEU A 432 -13.62 -35.25 8.47
CA LEU A 432 -14.74 -35.52 9.40
C LEU A 432 -16.12 -35.13 8.85
N THR A 433 -16.17 -34.32 7.79
CA THR A 433 -17.38 -34.03 7.03
C THR A 433 -17.27 -34.69 5.66
N GLN A 434 -17.77 -35.94 5.54
CA GLN A 434 -18.22 -36.43 4.24
C GLN A 434 -19.33 -35.48 3.76
N ASP A 435 -19.26 -35.05 2.52
CA ASP A 435 -20.37 -34.34 1.90
C ASP A 435 -21.57 -35.32 1.87
N PRO A 436 -22.71 -35.05 2.54
CA PRO A 436 -23.83 -35.99 2.61
C PRO A 436 -24.43 -36.33 1.23
N ARG A 437 -24.06 -35.54 0.21
CA ARG A 437 -24.54 -35.62 -1.17
C ARG A 437 -23.65 -36.47 -2.09
N GLU A 438 -22.41 -36.78 -1.70
CA GLU A 438 -21.48 -37.58 -2.52
C GLU A 438 -20.66 -38.58 -1.66
N PRO A 439 -21.27 -39.70 -1.23
CA PRO A 439 -20.54 -40.75 -0.53
C PRO A 439 -19.54 -41.43 -1.48
N GLY A 440 -18.24 -41.22 -1.26
CA GLY A 440 -17.16 -41.98 -1.93
C GLY A 440 -16.05 -41.15 -2.58
N ARG A 441 -16.18 -39.83 -2.73
CA ARG A 441 -15.07 -38.96 -3.18
C ARG A 441 -14.50 -38.17 -2.02
N LEU A 442 -13.37 -38.61 -1.47
CA LEU A 442 -12.51 -37.76 -0.65
C LEU A 442 -11.96 -36.64 -1.54
N LYS A 443 -12.67 -35.52 -1.65
CA LYS A 443 -12.11 -34.31 -2.25
C LYS A 443 -11.23 -33.66 -1.18
N ALA A 444 -9.91 -33.75 -1.34
CA ALA A 444 -8.99 -33.03 -0.48
C ALA A 444 -9.37 -31.53 -0.52
N PRO A 445 -9.60 -30.88 0.63
CA PRO A 445 -9.88 -29.45 0.64
C PRO A 445 -8.70 -28.70 0.00
N PRO A 446 -8.96 -27.60 -0.71
CA PRO A 446 -7.89 -26.81 -1.31
C PRO A 446 -6.93 -26.33 -0.24
N ALA A 447 -5.67 -26.10 -0.59
CA ALA A 447 -4.68 -25.51 0.31
C ALA A 447 -5.14 -24.12 0.79
N ILE A 448 -4.51 -23.60 1.84
CA ILE A 448 -4.78 -22.24 2.33
C ILE A 448 -4.50 -21.20 1.24
N LEU A 449 -3.44 -21.42 0.45
CA LEU A 449 -3.03 -20.55 -0.63
C LEU A 449 -2.91 -21.33 -1.94
N ASP A 450 -3.37 -20.73 -3.02
CA ASP A 450 -3.24 -21.24 -4.39
C ASP A 450 -2.48 -20.26 -5.27
N TRP A 451 -1.85 -20.76 -6.33
CA TRP A 451 -0.97 -19.94 -7.18
C TRP A 451 -1.74 -18.88 -7.96
N LYS A 452 -3.02 -19.12 -8.28
CA LYS A 452 -3.83 -18.14 -9.00
C LYS A 452 -4.06 -16.90 -8.13
N THR A 453 -4.44 -17.10 -6.87
CA THR A 453 -4.57 -16.02 -5.88
C THR A 453 -3.26 -15.25 -5.70
N VAL A 454 -2.13 -15.95 -5.62
CA VAL A 454 -0.81 -15.30 -5.52
C VAL A 454 -0.50 -14.48 -6.76
N HIS A 455 -0.71 -15.03 -7.96
CA HIS A 455 -0.43 -14.32 -9.20
C HIS A 455 -1.24 -13.02 -9.33
N GLU A 456 -2.52 -13.06 -8.94
CA GLU A 456 -3.44 -11.90 -9.01
C GLU A 456 -3.12 -10.83 -7.96
N LYS A 457 -2.73 -11.23 -6.75
CA LYS A 457 -2.54 -10.29 -5.62
C LYS A 457 -1.10 -9.83 -5.39
N LEU A 458 -0.11 -10.53 -5.93
CA LEU A 458 1.30 -10.21 -5.68
C LEU A 458 1.73 -8.96 -6.47
N PRO A 459 2.28 -7.92 -5.81
CA PRO A 459 2.81 -6.73 -6.48
C PRO A 459 4.18 -7.03 -7.13
N TRP A 460 4.17 -7.70 -8.29
CA TRP A 460 5.38 -8.02 -9.06
C TRP A 460 6.24 -6.80 -9.38
N ASN A 461 5.62 -5.64 -9.54
CA ASN A 461 6.31 -4.37 -9.78
C ASN A 461 7.33 -4.03 -8.70
N VAL A 462 7.00 -4.25 -7.42
CA VAL A 462 7.90 -3.97 -6.31
C VAL A 462 9.04 -4.99 -6.25
N VAL A 463 8.76 -6.26 -6.55
CA VAL A 463 9.77 -7.33 -6.59
C VAL A 463 10.87 -7.02 -7.63
N PHE A 464 10.48 -6.60 -8.84
CA PHE A 464 11.45 -6.20 -9.86
C PHE A 464 12.18 -4.90 -9.52
N LEU A 465 11.48 -3.96 -8.89
CA LEU A 465 12.06 -2.67 -8.52
C LEU A 465 13.13 -2.79 -7.42
N LEU A 466 12.93 -3.67 -6.44
CA LEU A 466 13.96 -4.02 -5.46
C LEU A 466 15.21 -4.57 -6.17
N GLY A 467 15.03 -5.53 -7.08
CA GLY A 467 16.12 -6.12 -7.86
C GLY A 467 16.90 -5.11 -8.71
N GLY A 468 16.20 -4.23 -9.44
CA GLY A 468 16.82 -3.15 -10.21
C GLY A 468 17.61 -2.19 -9.33
N GLY A 469 17.13 -1.93 -8.11
CA GLY A 469 17.84 -1.15 -7.13
C GLY A 469 19.13 -1.79 -6.63
N TYR A 470 19.11 -3.08 -6.34
CA TYR A 470 20.32 -3.82 -5.94
C TYR A 470 21.34 -3.85 -7.08
N ALA A 471 20.87 -4.02 -8.33
CA ALA A 471 21.72 -3.88 -9.49
C ALA A 471 22.37 -2.49 -9.56
N LEU A 472 21.61 -1.39 -9.40
CA LEU A 472 22.16 -0.03 -9.37
C LEU A 472 23.25 0.16 -8.30
N ALA A 473 23.04 -0.40 -7.12
CA ALA A 473 24.00 -0.37 -6.03
C ALA A 473 25.29 -1.08 -6.41
N LYS A 474 25.17 -2.30 -6.93
CA LYS A 474 26.31 -3.13 -7.30
C LYS A 474 27.08 -2.55 -8.48
N GLY A 475 26.37 -2.00 -9.47
CA GLY A 475 26.98 -1.29 -10.59
C GLY A 475 27.71 -0.02 -10.14
N SER A 476 27.19 0.71 -9.16
CA SER A 476 27.86 1.90 -8.59
C SER A 476 29.17 1.54 -7.90
N GLU A 477 29.20 0.40 -7.21
CA GLU A 477 30.40 -0.15 -6.58
C GLU A 477 31.42 -0.63 -7.63
N GLN A 478 31.00 -1.50 -8.56
CA GLN A 478 31.89 -2.10 -9.57
C GLN A 478 32.44 -1.07 -10.57
N SER A 479 31.66 -0.04 -10.93
CA SER A 479 32.09 0.99 -11.86
C SER A 479 33.10 1.98 -11.29
N GLY A 480 33.26 2.03 -9.96
CA GLY A 480 34.03 3.07 -9.24
C GLY A 480 33.26 4.35 -8.97
N LEU A 481 32.00 4.48 -9.44
CA LEU A 481 31.20 5.69 -9.29
C LEU A 481 30.99 6.09 -7.83
N SER A 482 30.79 5.12 -6.94
CA SER A 482 30.67 5.34 -5.49
C SER A 482 31.92 6.05 -4.93
N GLN A 483 33.11 5.60 -5.29
CA GLN A 483 34.36 6.21 -4.83
C GLN A 483 34.56 7.60 -5.42
N TRP A 484 34.25 7.77 -6.71
CA TRP A 484 34.34 9.07 -7.39
C TRP A 484 33.43 10.11 -6.72
N LEU A 485 32.16 9.75 -6.47
CA LEU A 485 31.18 10.63 -5.86
C LEU A 485 31.56 10.95 -4.40
N GLY A 486 32.05 9.95 -3.67
CA GLY A 486 32.58 10.13 -2.32
C GLY A 486 33.70 11.17 -2.28
N ASN A 487 34.69 11.06 -3.16
CA ASN A 487 35.82 11.99 -3.23
C ASN A 487 35.39 13.44 -3.53
N LYS A 488 34.28 13.64 -4.26
CA LYS A 488 33.71 14.97 -4.51
C LYS A 488 32.96 15.54 -3.31
N LEU A 489 32.48 14.67 -2.42
CA LEU A 489 31.72 15.05 -1.22
C LEU A 489 32.61 15.21 0.02
N THR A 490 33.92 14.96 -0.07
CA THR A 490 34.90 15.20 1.00
C THR A 490 34.82 16.59 1.66
N PRO A 491 34.53 17.71 0.95
CA PRO A 491 34.39 19.02 1.59
C PRO A 491 33.27 19.09 2.65
N LEU A 492 32.28 18.18 2.60
CA LEU A 492 31.21 18.09 3.59
C LEU A 492 31.72 17.57 4.96
N GLN A 493 32.95 17.06 5.07
CA GLN A 493 33.57 16.68 6.35
C GLN A 493 33.59 17.85 7.36
N ASN A 494 33.57 19.09 6.89
CA ASN A 494 33.57 20.28 7.75
C ASN A 494 32.17 20.63 8.30
N VAL A 495 31.11 19.97 7.81
CA VAL A 495 29.73 20.22 8.23
C VAL A 495 29.37 19.24 9.36
N PRO A 496 28.71 19.68 10.45
CA PRO A 496 28.29 18.79 11.52
C PRO A 496 27.40 17.64 10.99
N PRO A 497 27.65 16.37 11.35
CA PRO A 497 26.85 15.23 10.88
C PRO A 497 25.33 15.37 11.09
N PRO A 498 24.82 15.93 12.21
CA PRO A 498 23.39 16.16 12.38
C PRO A 498 22.79 17.11 11.33
N ALA A 499 23.54 18.13 10.91
CA ALA A 499 23.08 19.08 9.90
C ALA A 499 23.01 18.41 8.51
N ILE A 500 24.00 17.56 8.20
CA ILE A 500 23.98 16.74 6.96
C ILE A 500 22.76 15.84 6.96
N ALA A 501 22.52 15.08 8.03
CA ALA A 501 21.35 14.20 8.14
C ALA A 501 20.03 14.96 7.98
N PHE A 502 19.90 16.13 8.62
CA PHE A 502 18.69 16.96 8.50
C PHE A 502 18.44 17.44 7.07
N ILE A 503 19.47 17.98 6.40
CA ILE A 503 19.36 18.48 5.02
C ILE A 503 18.99 17.35 4.06
N LEU A 504 19.60 16.18 4.23
CA LEU A 504 19.32 15.02 3.38
C LEU A 504 17.92 14.46 3.61
N CYS A 505 17.49 14.37 4.87
CA CYS A 505 16.11 14.00 5.18
C CYS A 505 15.12 14.97 4.55
N LEU A 506 15.38 16.27 4.60
CA LEU A 506 14.50 17.28 3.98
C LEU A 506 14.45 17.13 2.46
N LEU A 507 15.61 16.91 1.82
CA LEU A 507 15.71 16.67 0.38
C LEU A 507 14.91 15.42 -0.02
N VAL A 508 15.14 14.31 0.67
CA VAL A 508 14.47 13.03 0.40
C VAL A 508 12.98 13.10 0.68
N ALA A 509 12.57 13.73 1.80
CA ALA A 509 11.17 13.95 2.15
C ALA A 509 10.44 14.78 1.08
N THR A 510 11.08 15.83 0.56
CA THR A 510 10.48 16.66 -0.49
C THR A 510 10.40 15.90 -1.82
N PHE A 511 11.43 15.12 -2.15
CA PHE A 511 11.50 14.39 -3.40
C PHE A 511 10.47 13.24 -3.47
N THR A 512 10.25 12.55 -2.34
CA THR A 512 9.30 11.44 -2.25
C THR A 512 7.83 11.88 -2.36
N GLU A 513 7.54 13.18 -2.26
CA GLU A 513 6.17 13.68 -2.48
C GLU A 513 5.78 13.64 -3.96
N CYS A 514 6.75 13.63 -4.86
CA CYS A 514 6.56 13.64 -6.30
C CYS A 514 6.96 12.32 -6.98
N THR A 515 7.50 11.36 -6.22
CA THR A 515 8.08 10.12 -6.74
C THR A 515 7.76 8.96 -5.81
N SER A 516 7.62 7.74 -6.33
CA SER A 516 7.41 6.54 -5.51
C SER A 516 8.46 6.39 -4.39
N ASN A 517 8.02 6.06 -3.17
CA ASN A 517 8.88 5.88 -1.99
C ASN A 517 10.02 4.90 -2.26
N VAL A 518 9.73 3.79 -2.96
CA VAL A 518 10.70 2.73 -3.22
C VAL A 518 11.73 3.18 -4.25
N ALA A 519 11.29 3.87 -5.31
CA ALA A 519 12.19 4.42 -6.32
C ALA A 519 13.10 5.49 -5.72
N THR A 520 12.56 6.39 -4.89
CA THR A 520 13.32 7.41 -4.16
C THR A 520 14.39 6.77 -3.29
N ASN A 521 14.02 5.80 -2.45
CA ASN A 521 14.99 5.15 -1.56
C ASN A 521 16.08 4.41 -2.35
N THR A 522 15.69 3.76 -3.45
CA THR A 522 16.61 3.04 -4.34
C THR A 522 17.63 3.96 -4.99
N LEU A 523 17.22 5.16 -5.40
CA LEU A 523 18.09 6.15 -6.03
C LEU A 523 19.08 6.77 -5.04
N PHE A 524 18.59 7.18 -3.87
CA PHE A 524 19.40 7.96 -2.93
C PHE A 524 20.33 7.09 -2.08
N LEU A 525 19.92 5.90 -1.64
CA LEU A 525 20.72 5.12 -0.69
C LEU A 525 22.15 4.78 -1.13
N PRO A 526 22.43 4.35 -2.38
CA PRO A 526 23.81 4.12 -2.83
C PRO A 526 24.67 5.38 -2.75
N ILE A 527 24.10 6.54 -3.08
CA ILE A 527 24.77 7.84 -3.02
C ILE A 527 25.05 8.21 -1.57
N LEU A 528 24.06 8.04 -0.68
CA LEU A 528 24.20 8.33 0.75
C LEU A 528 25.24 7.43 1.43
N ALA A 529 25.30 6.15 1.06
CA ALA A 529 26.31 5.21 1.55
C ALA A 529 27.73 5.64 1.14
N SER A 530 27.90 5.99 -0.13
CA SER A 530 29.19 6.45 -0.68
C SER A 530 29.65 7.75 -0.03
N MET A 531 28.71 8.68 0.16
CA MET A 531 28.96 9.93 0.89
C MET A 531 29.38 9.65 2.33
N ALA A 532 28.65 8.79 3.06
CA ALA A 532 28.93 8.46 4.46
C ALA A 532 30.34 7.89 4.65
N GLN A 533 30.76 6.99 3.75
CA GLN A 533 32.13 6.47 3.72
C GLN A 533 33.16 7.60 3.53
N ALA A 534 32.91 8.52 2.60
CA ALA A 534 33.84 9.61 2.30
C ALA A 534 33.96 10.64 3.44
N ILE A 535 32.88 10.91 4.18
CA ILE A 535 32.90 11.79 5.35
C ILE A 535 33.27 11.06 6.66
N CYS A 536 33.64 9.78 6.58
CA CYS A 536 34.00 8.94 7.73
C CYS A 536 32.90 8.83 8.80
N VAL A 537 31.63 8.81 8.39
CA VAL A 537 30.47 8.61 9.28
C VAL A 537 29.87 7.22 9.03
N HIS A 538 29.35 6.60 10.09
CA HIS A 538 28.68 5.30 9.95
C HIS A 538 27.50 5.39 8.95
N PRO A 539 27.41 4.56 7.89
CA PRO A 539 26.40 4.68 6.83
C PRO A 539 24.95 4.72 7.33
N LEU A 540 24.62 3.87 8.31
CA LEU A 540 23.29 3.83 8.92
C LEU A 540 22.85 5.17 9.54
N TYR A 541 23.79 6.05 9.92
CA TYR A 541 23.48 7.36 10.49
C TYR A 541 22.71 8.27 9.53
N VAL A 542 22.96 8.15 8.21
CA VAL A 542 22.26 8.92 7.17
C VAL A 542 21.24 8.07 6.42
N MET A 543 21.51 6.78 6.23
CA MET A 543 20.65 5.88 5.46
C MET A 543 19.33 5.62 6.18
N ILE A 544 19.35 5.32 7.50
CA ILE A 544 18.12 5.02 8.25
C ILE A 544 17.17 6.24 8.24
N PRO A 545 17.58 7.46 8.66
CA PRO A 545 16.68 8.60 8.67
C PRO A 545 16.10 8.92 7.28
N CYS A 546 16.90 8.81 6.22
CA CYS A 546 16.41 9.04 4.85
C CYS A 546 15.41 7.97 4.41
N THR A 547 15.65 6.70 4.72
CA THR A 547 14.68 5.62 4.44
C THR A 547 13.37 5.85 5.18
N LEU A 548 13.42 6.24 6.46
CA LEU A 548 12.21 6.59 7.20
C LEU A 548 11.50 7.79 6.56
N ALA A 549 12.25 8.83 6.16
CA ALA A 549 11.70 10.01 5.49
C ALA A 549 10.98 9.66 4.18
N THR A 550 11.49 8.72 3.38
CA THR A 550 10.79 8.27 2.15
C THR A 550 9.43 7.65 2.44
N SER A 551 9.23 7.07 3.63
CA SER A 551 7.94 6.47 3.99
C SER A 551 6.94 7.47 4.58
N LEU A 552 7.39 8.69 4.93
CA LEU A 552 6.59 9.72 5.58
C LEU A 552 6.12 10.81 4.59
N ALA A 553 5.70 10.39 3.39
CA ALA A 553 5.18 11.29 2.36
C ALA A 553 3.69 11.58 2.59
N PHE A 554 3.40 12.74 3.18
CA PHE A 554 2.08 13.11 3.71
C PHE A 554 1.45 14.32 3.01
N MET A 555 2.15 15.00 2.11
CA MET A 555 1.72 16.32 1.63
C MET A 555 0.80 16.23 0.42
N LEU A 556 1.10 15.34 -0.54
CA LEU A 556 0.39 15.23 -1.81
C LEU A 556 -0.41 13.92 -1.94
N PRO A 557 -1.59 13.93 -2.60
CA PRO A 557 -2.36 12.73 -2.87
C PRO A 557 -1.60 11.69 -3.70
N VAL A 558 -0.80 12.15 -4.65
CA VAL A 558 -0.10 11.29 -5.62
C VAL A 558 1.11 10.59 -4.97
N ALA A 559 1.61 11.12 -3.85
CA ALA A 559 2.84 10.63 -3.23
C ALA A 559 2.75 9.16 -2.80
N THR A 560 1.60 8.74 -2.24
CA THR A 560 1.40 7.35 -1.81
C THR A 560 -0.02 6.87 -2.11
N PRO A 561 -0.23 5.57 -2.39
CA PRO A 561 -1.58 5.05 -2.59
C PRO A 561 -2.54 5.26 -1.40
N PRO A 562 -2.12 5.14 -0.13
CA PRO A 562 -2.92 5.60 1.01
C PRO A 562 -3.46 7.02 0.88
N ASN A 563 -2.60 7.98 0.48
CA ASN A 563 -2.99 9.37 0.31
C ASN A 563 -4.04 9.51 -0.81
N ALA A 564 -3.86 8.80 -1.93
CA ALA A 564 -4.79 8.81 -3.05
C ALA A 564 -6.17 8.21 -2.67
N ILE A 565 -6.20 7.08 -1.96
CA ILE A 565 -7.44 6.43 -1.50
C ILE A 565 -8.22 7.42 -0.61
N VAL A 566 -7.54 8.01 0.37
CA VAL A 566 -8.18 8.95 1.29
C VAL A 566 -8.60 10.25 0.59
N PHE A 567 -7.88 10.69 -0.44
CA PHE A 567 -8.29 11.82 -1.26
C PHE A 567 -9.59 11.54 -2.02
N SER A 568 -9.75 10.32 -2.58
CA SER A 568 -10.97 9.92 -3.30
C SER A 568 -12.19 9.75 -2.39
N PHE A 569 -12.03 9.13 -1.20
CA PHE A 569 -13.14 8.86 -0.29
C PHE A 569 -13.43 10.01 0.69
N GLY A 570 -12.40 10.69 1.18
CA GLY A 570 -12.47 11.63 2.30
C GLY A 570 -12.95 13.04 1.97
N GLY A 571 -13.30 13.35 0.71
CA GLY A 571 -13.72 14.70 0.29
C GLY A 571 -12.67 15.77 0.59
N LEU A 572 -11.38 15.41 0.53
CA LEU A 572 -10.26 16.29 0.84
C LEU A 572 -9.88 17.13 -0.39
N LYS A 573 -9.43 18.35 -0.16
CA LYS A 573 -8.74 19.14 -1.19
C LYS A 573 -7.23 18.98 -1.03
N VAL A 574 -6.48 19.14 -2.12
CA VAL A 574 -4.99 19.12 -2.08
C VAL A 574 -4.47 20.15 -1.08
N THR A 575 -5.11 21.31 -0.98
CA THR A 575 -4.75 22.35 0.00
C THR A 575 -4.99 21.96 1.44
N ASP A 576 -5.84 20.97 1.71
CA ASP A 576 -6.14 20.54 3.07
C ASP A 576 -5.09 19.52 3.53
N MET A 577 -4.70 18.59 2.65
CA MET A 577 -3.58 17.67 2.92
C MET A 577 -2.25 18.41 3.11
N SER A 578 -1.92 19.37 2.24
CA SER A 578 -0.65 20.10 2.35
C SER A 578 -0.57 21.02 3.58
N LYS A 579 -1.71 21.57 4.04
CA LYS A 579 -1.79 22.33 5.30
C LYS A 579 -1.60 21.43 6.51
N VAL A 580 -2.20 20.24 6.51
CA VAL A 580 -2.05 19.27 7.61
C VAL A 580 -0.59 18.84 7.76
N SER A 581 0.13 18.72 6.64
CA SER A 581 1.53 18.30 6.60
C SER A 581 2.55 19.42 6.81
N GLY A 582 2.12 20.64 7.14
CA GLY A 582 3.00 21.69 7.66
C GLY A 582 3.43 22.79 6.68
N ILE A 583 2.86 22.91 5.48
CA ILE A 583 3.04 24.14 4.68
C ILE A 583 2.05 25.21 5.17
N PRO A 584 2.51 26.34 5.74
CA PRO A 584 1.63 27.49 5.93
C PRO A 584 1.16 27.99 4.56
N LYS A 585 -0.13 28.33 4.45
CA LYS A 585 -0.70 29.01 3.26
C LYS A 585 0.30 30.05 2.76
N ALA A 586 0.83 29.88 1.55
CA ALA A 586 1.36 31.03 0.83
C ALA A 586 0.26 32.10 0.86
N PRO A 587 0.57 33.35 1.29
CA PRO A 587 -0.46 34.39 1.39
C PRO A 587 -1.15 34.46 0.04
N ALA A 588 -2.48 34.31 0.05
CA ALA A 588 -3.29 34.42 -1.15
C ALA A 588 -2.88 35.72 -1.84
N SER A 589 -2.30 35.60 -3.04
CA SER A 589 -2.07 36.75 -3.91
C SER A 589 -3.38 37.50 -3.99
N THR A 590 -3.32 38.76 -3.59
CA THR A 590 -4.33 39.81 -3.53
C THR A 590 -5.50 39.57 -4.49
N PRO A 591 -6.78 39.70 -4.05
CA PRO A 591 -7.91 39.65 -4.98
C PRO A 591 -7.75 40.79 -5.99
N ARG A 592 -7.64 40.43 -7.28
CA ARG A 592 -7.73 41.40 -8.38
C ARG A 592 -9.07 42.11 -8.24
N LEU A 593 -9.02 43.42 -7.98
CA LEU A 593 -10.17 44.30 -8.08
C LEU A 593 -10.76 44.18 -9.50
N HIS A 594 -11.90 43.52 -9.62
CA HIS A 594 -12.83 43.74 -10.72
C HIS A 594 -13.96 44.63 -10.20
N THR A 595 -13.72 45.94 -10.24
CA THR A 595 -14.77 46.96 -10.23
C THR A 595 -14.20 48.23 -10.82
N MET A 596 -14.57 48.52 -12.08
CA MET A 596 -14.86 49.85 -12.64
C MET A 596 -14.98 49.71 -14.16
N ARG A 597 -16.18 49.33 -14.62
CA ARG A 597 -16.73 49.86 -15.87
C ARG A 597 -17.82 50.85 -15.46
N LYS A 598 -17.52 52.13 -15.60
CA LYS A 598 -18.46 53.18 -16.00
C LYS A 598 -17.86 53.82 -17.24
#